data_AF-A0A653YUT1-F1
#
_entry.id   AF-A0A653YUT1-F1
#
_cell.length_a   1.000
_cell.length_b   1.000
_cell.length_c   1.000
_cell.angle_alpha   90.00
_cell.angle_beta   90.00
_cell.angle_gamma   90.00
#
_symmetry.space_group_name_H-M   'P 1'
#
loop_
_entity.id
_entity.type
_entity.pdbx_description
1 polymer ?
#
loop_
_entity_poly.entity_id
_entity_poly.type
_entity_poly.pdbx_seq_one_letter_code
_entity_poly.pdbx_strand_id
1 'polypeptide(L)'
;MGFDPNEPEQRRRLRAAMKAADISISALWLKYYGLSGDAGEYEVEAYLQGLLSLPASQRDLLALAANELIEDLPRPRAPYSDDFSRQPGGSPAGRSDTGLPANTGQSSDTGQSSDTGQSKDASGRGDGDGRSFLPDAEHDSDGGAGPGTTTPGP
;
A
#
# COMPACT_ATOMS: atom_id res chain seq x y z
N MET A 1 -3.63 -21.00 -21.66
CA MET A 1 -3.29 -21.12 -20.23
C MET A 1 -1.83 -20.74 -20.07
N GLY A 2 -1.54 -19.48 -19.77
CA GLY A 2 -0.17 -18.98 -19.69
C GLY A 2 0.21 -18.76 -18.24
N PHE A 3 1.12 -19.59 -17.73
CA PHE A 3 1.90 -19.23 -16.55
C PHE A 3 2.60 -17.90 -16.87
N ASP A 4 2.28 -16.85 -16.13
CA ASP A 4 2.99 -15.59 -16.26
C ASP A 4 4.41 -15.79 -15.72
N PRO A 5 5.46 -15.61 -16.55
CA PRO A 5 6.84 -15.84 -16.12
C PRO A 5 7.24 -14.94 -14.94
N ASN A 6 6.53 -13.83 -14.72
CA ASN A 6 6.80 -12.89 -13.64
C ASN A 6 6.08 -13.26 -12.33
N GLU A 7 5.15 -14.21 -12.34
CA GLU A 7 4.38 -14.58 -11.15
C GLU A 7 5.28 -14.96 -9.95
N PRO A 8 6.31 -15.81 -10.10
CA PRO A 8 7.16 -16.17 -8.96
C PRO A 8 7.92 -14.97 -8.39
N GLU A 9 8.35 -14.05 -9.26
CA GLU A 9 9.04 -12.82 -8.87
C GLU A 9 8.09 -11.86 -8.14
N GLN A 10 6.90 -11.63 -8.68
CA GLN A 10 5.87 -10.79 -8.07
C GLN A 10 5.49 -11.30 -6.68
N ARG A 11 5.23 -12.61 -6.58
CA ARG A 11 4.97 -13.28 -5.29
C ARG A 11 6.11 -13.12 -4.30
N ARG A 12 7.36 -13.30 -4.73
CA ARG A 12 8.53 -13.15 -3.85
C ARG A 12 8.63 -11.73 -3.32
N ARG A 13 8.43 -10.72 -4.18
CA ARG A 13 8.45 -9.30 -3.78
C ARG A 13 7.31 -8.95 -2.84
N LEU A 14 6.10 -9.43 -3.14
CA LEU A 14 4.94 -9.24 -2.26
C LEU A 14 5.20 -9.79 -0.86
N ARG A 15 5.69 -11.03 -0.73
CA ARG A 15 6.06 -11.62 0.57
C ARG A 15 7.14 -10.82 1.29
N ALA A 16 8.15 -10.33 0.55
CA ALA A 16 9.20 -9.52 1.13
C ALA A 16 8.66 -8.19 1.68
N ALA A 17 7.77 -7.54 0.95
CA ALA A 17 7.09 -6.31 1.37
C ALA A 17 6.24 -6.54 2.63
N MET A 18 5.42 -7.60 2.64
CA MET A 18 4.63 -7.98 3.81
C MET A 18 5.52 -8.20 5.04
N LYS A 19 6.63 -8.94 4.88
CA LYS A 19 7.56 -9.21 5.98
C LYS A 19 8.25 -7.94 6.48
N ALA A 20 8.62 -7.02 5.59
CA ALA A 20 9.27 -5.77 5.96
C ALA A 20 8.34 -4.82 6.73
N ALA A 21 7.03 -4.89 6.44
CA ALA A 21 5.99 -4.06 7.01
C ALA A 21 5.19 -4.74 8.15
N ASP A 22 5.58 -5.96 8.54
CA ASP A 22 4.88 -6.80 9.52
C ASP A 22 3.37 -6.99 9.22
N ILE A 23 3.03 -7.11 7.94
CA ILE A 23 1.65 -7.30 7.47
C ILE A 23 1.27 -8.77 7.60
N SER A 24 0.21 -9.06 8.36
CA SER A 24 -0.37 -10.39 8.45
C SER A 24 -1.13 -10.77 7.19
N ILE A 25 -1.24 -12.08 6.92
CA ILE A 25 -2.01 -12.60 5.77
C ILE A 25 -3.47 -12.15 5.87
N SER A 26 -4.08 -12.21 7.06
CA SER A 26 -5.46 -11.80 7.29
C SER A 26 -5.69 -10.32 7.00
N ALA A 27 -4.73 -9.44 7.37
CA ALA A 27 -4.82 -8.01 7.07
C ALA A 27 -4.71 -7.74 5.57
N LEU A 28 -3.78 -8.41 4.88
CA LEU A 28 -3.65 -8.33 3.43
C LEU A 28 -4.94 -8.80 2.75
N TRP A 29 -5.45 -9.96 3.15
CA TRP A 29 -6.67 -10.55 2.58
C TRP A 29 -7.88 -9.63 2.80
N LEU A 30 -8.07 -9.08 4.00
CA LEU A 30 -9.20 -8.20 4.28
C LEU A 30 -9.17 -6.93 3.42
N LYS A 31 -7.99 -6.33 3.25
CA LYS A 31 -7.80 -5.18 2.37
C LYS A 31 -8.05 -5.53 0.90
N TYR A 32 -7.49 -6.64 0.43
CA TYR A 32 -7.70 -7.18 -0.91
C TYR A 32 -9.18 -7.49 -1.21
N TYR A 33 -9.88 -8.09 -0.26
CA TYR A 33 -11.32 -8.37 -0.37
C TYR A 33 -12.14 -7.07 -0.50
N GLY A 34 -11.77 -6.03 0.26
CA GLY A 34 -12.34 -4.69 0.12
C GLY A 34 -12.12 -4.04 -1.25
N LEU A 35 -11.07 -4.45 -1.98
CA LEU A 35 -10.77 -4.01 -3.34
C LEU A 35 -11.45 -4.87 -4.43
N SER A 36 -12.49 -5.64 -4.07
CA SER A 36 -13.17 -6.61 -4.95
C SER A 36 -12.28 -7.80 -5.34
N GLY A 37 -11.44 -8.26 -4.41
CA GLY A 37 -10.70 -9.50 -4.56
C GLY A 37 -11.61 -10.73 -4.46
N ASP A 38 -11.49 -11.64 -5.41
CA ASP A 38 -12.36 -12.83 -5.52
C ASP A 38 -11.83 -14.07 -4.78
N ALA A 39 -10.55 -14.06 -4.38
CA ALA A 39 -9.91 -15.19 -3.69
C ALA A 39 -10.15 -15.18 -2.19
N GLY A 40 -10.37 -16.35 -1.60
CA GLY A 40 -10.46 -16.55 -0.16
C GLY A 40 -9.11 -16.40 0.54
N GLU A 41 -9.12 -16.25 1.86
CA GLU A 41 -7.90 -16.11 2.67
C GLU A 41 -6.94 -17.28 2.47
N TYR A 42 -7.46 -18.51 2.44
CA TYR A 42 -6.67 -19.71 2.19
C TYR A 42 -6.08 -19.78 0.77
N GLU A 43 -6.78 -19.23 -0.23
CA GLU A 43 -6.27 -19.17 -1.60
C GLU A 43 -5.16 -18.12 -1.71
N VAL A 44 -5.30 -16.98 -1.02
CA VAL A 44 -4.24 -15.97 -0.89
C VAL A 44 -3.02 -16.57 -0.19
N GLU A 45 -3.22 -17.31 0.90
CA GLU A 45 -2.13 -18.02 1.59
C GLU A 45 -1.45 -19.04 0.66
N ALA A 46 -2.24 -19.90 -0.01
CA ALA A 46 -1.72 -20.89 -0.95
C ALA A 46 -0.95 -20.23 -2.10
N TYR A 47 -1.47 -19.10 -2.63
CA TYR A 47 -0.76 -18.31 -3.62
C TYR A 47 0.57 -17.84 -3.08
N LEU A 48 0.60 -17.19 -1.91
CA LEU A 48 1.83 -16.71 -1.28
C LEU A 48 2.81 -17.86 -1.03
N GLN A 49 2.36 -19.05 -0.65
CA GLN A 49 3.21 -20.24 -0.45
C GLN A 49 3.70 -20.86 -1.76
N GLY A 50 3.15 -20.45 -2.91
CA GLY A 50 3.49 -21.00 -4.22
C GLY A 50 2.79 -22.32 -4.55
N LEU A 51 1.74 -22.65 -3.80
CA LEU A 51 0.91 -23.85 -3.98
C LEU A 51 -0.22 -23.63 -5.00
N LEU A 52 -0.56 -22.36 -5.27
CA LEU A 52 -1.61 -21.94 -6.19
C LEU A 52 -1.10 -20.79 -7.06
N SER A 53 -1.62 -20.69 -8.29
CA SER A 53 -1.45 -19.52 -9.16
C SER A 53 -2.74 -18.73 -9.25
N LEU A 54 -2.64 -17.41 -9.18
CA LEU A 54 -3.77 -16.49 -9.30
C LEU A 54 -3.71 -15.73 -10.63
N PRO A 55 -4.86 -15.33 -11.20
CA PRO A 55 -4.90 -14.44 -12.36
C PRO A 55 -4.10 -13.16 -12.11
N ALA A 56 -3.51 -12.59 -13.17
CA ALA A 56 -2.70 -11.37 -13.06
C ALA A 56 -3.45 -10.22 -12.36
N SER A 57 -4.72 -10.01 -12.69
CA SER A 57 -5.57 -9.01 -12.04
C SER A 57 -5.66 -9.20 -10.52
N GLN A 58 -5.81 -10.44 -10.06
CA GLN A 58 -5.90 -10.75 -8.63
C GLN A 58 -4.54 -10.57 -7.93
N ARG A 59 -3.44 -10.89 -8.62
CA ARG A 59 -2.07 -10.64 -8.11
C ARG A 59 -1.76 -9.15 -7.99
N ASP A 60 -2.23 -8.35 -8.94
CA ASP A 60 -2.06 -6.90 -8.92
C ASP A 60 -2.91 -6.25 -7.82
N LEU A 61 -4.12 -6.76 -7.56
CA LEU A 61 -4.93 -6.33 -6.42
C LEU A 61 -4.26 -6.67 -5.08
N LEU A 62 -3.62 -7.84 -4.94
CA LEU A 62 -2.83 -8.18 -3.75
C LEU A 62 -1.65 -7.22 -3.57
N ALA A 63 -0.97 -6.85 -4.66
CA ALA A 63 0.11 -5.88 -4.61
C ALA A 63 -0.40 -4.48 -4.20
N LEU A 64 -1.55 -4.06 -4.75
CA LEU A 64 -2.19 -2.79 -4.38
C LEU A 64 -2.59 -2.77 -2.91
N ALA A 65 -3.26 -3.82 -2.42
CA ALA A 65 -3.64 -3.97 -1.02
C ALA A 65 -2.43 -3.87 -0.08
N ALA A 66 -1.33 -4.56 -0.40
CA ALA A 66 -0.11 -4.49 0.38
C ALA A 66 0.50 -3.08 0.39
N ASN A 67 0.52 -2.41 -0.77
CA ASN A 67 1.06 -1.05 -0.87
C ASN A 67 0.25 -0.04 -0.06
N GLU A 68 -1.08 -0.11 -0.09
CA GLU A 68 -1.93 0.76 0.74
C GLU A 68 -1.71 0.50 2.23
N LEU A 69 -1.61 -0.76 2.65
CA LEU A 69 -1.29 -1.10 4.05
C LEU A 69 0.09 -0.58 4.48
N ILE A 70 1.07 -0.57 3.59
CA ILE A 70 2.41 0.00 3.85
C ILE A 70 2.34 1.52 3.93
N GLU A 71 1.54 2.16 3.08
CA GLU A 71 1.38 3.61 3.06
C GLU A 71 0.74 4.14 4.35
N ASP A 72 -0.19 3.38 4.92
CA ASP A 72 -0.85 3.68 6.18
C ASP A 72 0.09 3.55 7.41
N LEU A 73 1.28 2.96 7.27
CA LEU A 73 2.23 2.84 8.38
C LEU A 73 2.89 4.18 8.70
N PRO A 74 3.05 4.51 10.00
CA PRO A 74 3.68 5.75 10.41
C PRO A 74 5.14 5.79 9.95
N ARG A 75 5.47 6.77 9.10
CA ARG A 75 6.84 6.97 8.64
C ARG A 75 7.65 7.67 9.73
N PRO A 76 8.76 7.09 10.21
CA PRO A 76 9.63 7.78 11.16
C PRO A 76 10.17 9.07 10.52
N ARG A 77 10.04 10.18 11.24
CA ARG A 77 10.60 11.47 10.80
C ARG A 77 12.11 11.45 11.04
N ALA A 78 12.88 11.84 10.03
CA ALA A 78 14.31 12.05 10.20
C ALA A 78 14.54 13.19 11.22
N PRO A 79 15.38 13.01 12.24
CA PRO A 79 15.70 14.07 13.19
C PRO A 79 16.45 15.20 12.47
N TYR A 80 16.13 16.44 12.79
CA TYR A 80 16.94 17.60 12.39
C TYR A 80 18.15 17.73 13.31
N SER A 81 19.20 18.40 12.83
CA SER A 81 20.40 18.69 13.62
C SER A 81 20.07 19.36 14.97
N ASP A 82 19.02 20.19 15.01
CA ASP A 82 18.57 20.88 16.22
C ASP A 82 17.90 19.96 17.24
N ASP A 83 17.35 18.81 16.82
CA ASP A 83 16.72 17.83 17.72
C ASP A 83 17.74 17.19 18.67
N PHE A 84 19.03 17.20 18.32
CA PHE A 84 20.13 16.70 19.16
C PHE A 84 20.62 17.72 20.20
N SER A 85 20.32 19.02 20.01
CA SER A 85 20.71 20.09 20.94
C SER A 85 19.83 20.17 22.19
N ARG A 86 18.61 19.63 22.11
CA ARG A 86 17.64 19.58 23.21
C ARG A 86 17.82 18.32 24.05
N GLN A 87 19.01 18.07 24.55
CA GLN A 87 19.22 17.03 25.56
C GLN A 87 18.93 17.63 26.96
N PRO A 88 17.97 17.09 27.73
CA PRO A 88 17.74 17.50 29.11
C PRO A 88 18.83 16.88 29.99
N GLY A 89 20.05 17.40 29.88
CA GLY A 89 21.13 17.14 30.83
C GLY A 89 20.82 17.88 32.13
N GLY A 90 20.40 17.14 33.15
CA GLY A 90 19.96 17.71 34.42
C GLY A 90 21.02 18.55 35.13
N SER A 91 20.54 19.57 35.86
CA SER A 91 20.73 19.61 37.30
C SER A 91 19.73 20.54 37.99
N PRO A 92 19.26 20.15 39.20
CA PRO A 92 18.36 20.91 40.04
C PRO A 92 19.15 21.91 40.90
N ALA A 93 18.86 23.20 40.76
CA ALA A 93 19.22 24.23 41.71
C ALA A 93 18.07 25.25 41.65
N GLY A 94 17.22 25.38 42.67
CA GLY A 94 17.62 25.71 44.02
C GLY A 94 17.28 27.18 44.24
N ARG A 95 16.11 27.43 44.86
CA ARG A 95 15.74 28.65 45.60
C ARG A 95 15.60 29.96 44.81
N SER A 96 14.36 30.44 44.73
CA SER A 96 13.91 31.73 45.32
C SER A 96 12.39 31.61 45.50
N ASP A 97 11.94 31.03 46.62
CA ASP A 97 11.18 31.79 47.60
C ASP A 97 11.29 33.31 47.45
N THR A 98 10.37 33.88 46.68
CA THR A 98 9.92 35.25 46.86
C THR A 98 8.42 35.28 46.62
N GLY A 99 7.68 35.33 47.72
CA GLY A 99 6.25 35.51 47.70
C GLY A 99 5.82 36.89 47.18
N LEU A 100 4.66 36.86 46.51
CA LEU A 100 3.61 37.89 46.45
C LEU A 100 3.79 39.08 45.48
N PRO A 101 2.69 39.72 45.01
CA PRO A 101 1.34 39.19 44.75
C PRO A 101 0.75 39.63 43.39
N ALA A 102 -0.45 39.10 43.13
CA ALA A 102 -1.40 39.41 42.07
C ALA A 102 -1.38 40.84 41.49
N ASN A 103 -1.28 40.94 40.16
CA ASN A 103 -1.85 42.04 39.41
C ASN A 103 -3.11 41.56 38.69
N THR A 104 -4.25 41.86 39.29
CA THR A 104 -5.56 41.88 38.66
C THR A 104 -5.71 43.20 37.92
N GLY A 105 -5.89 43.17 36.59
CA GLY A 105 -6.22 44.39 35.86
C GLY A 105 -6.34 44.25 34.34
N GLN A 106 -7.59 44.10 33.88
CA GLN A 106 -8.20 44.69 32.68
C GLN A 106 -7.65 44.26 31.29
N SER A 107 -8.36 43.47 30.48
CA SER A 107 -9.58 43.75 29.68
C SER A 107 -9.41 44.79 28.56
N SER A 108 -9.47 44.34 27.30
CA SER A 108 -9.93 45.01 26.06
C SER A 108 -9.81 43.94 24.94
N ASP A 109 -10.90 43.32 24.47
CA ASP A 109 -11.82 43.80 23.42
C ASP A 109 -11.15 44.19 22.09
N THR A 110 -11.86 43.94 20.99
CA THR A 110 -11.53 44.04 19.54
C THR A 110 -11.07 42.69 18.95
N GLY A 111 -11.81 41.99 18.10
CA GLY A 111 -12.84 42.41 17.16
C GLY A 111 -12.37 42.12 15.73
N GLN A 112 -13.24 41.44 14.97
CA GLN A 112 -13.29 41.31 13.50
C GLN A 112 -12.39 40.25 12.82
N SER A 113 -12.98 39.24 12.16
CA SER A 113 -13.51 39.23 10.76
C SER A 113 -12.34 39.26 9.75
N SER A 114 -12.22 38.49 8.68
CA SER A 114 -13.08 37.70 7.78
C SER A 114 -12.13 36.69 7.08
N ASP A 115 -12.55 35.65 6.38
CA ASP A 115 -12.92 35.78 4.97
C ASP A 115 -13.30 34.42 4.40
N THR A 116 -14.35 34.45 3.58
CA THR A 116 -14.94 33.35 2.83
C THR A 116 -14.42 33.45 1.41
N GLY A 117 -13.62 32.48 0.96
CA GLY A 117 -13.07 32.44 -0.39
C GLY A 117 -13.40 31.15 -1.12
N GLN A 118 -14.68 30.96 -1.43
CA GLN A 118 -15.19 29.91 -2.29
C GLN A 118 -14.82 30.25 -3.76
N SER A 119 -14.20 29.34 -4.50
CA SER A 119 -14.19 29.39 -5.96
C SER A 119 -14.19 27.98 -6.53
N LYS A 120 -15.33 27.68 -7.16
CA LYS A 120 -15.55 26.57 -8.07
C LYS A 120 -15.11 27.01 -9.46
N ASP A 121 -14.38 26.17 -10.15
CA ASP A 121 -14.38 26.16 -11.61
C ASP A 121 -14.12 24.73 -12.09
N ALA A 122 -15.25 24.11 -12.44
CA ALA A 122 -15.29 22.98 -13.34
C ALA A 122 -15.04 23.47 -14.77
N SER A 123 -14.19 22.77 -15.54
CA SER A 123 -14.34 22.61 -16.99
C SER A 123 -13.29 21.69 -17.60
N GLY A 124 -13.73 20.87 -18.56
CA GLY A 124 -12.90 20.17 -19.54
C GLY A 124 -12.86 18.66 -19.35
N ARG A 125 -13.89 17.89 -19.75
CA ARG A 125 -14.16 17.44 -21.13
C ARG A 125 -12.91 16.98 -21.88
N GLY A 126 -12.81 15.66 -22.07
CA GLY A 126 -11.85 14.98 -22.91
C GLY A 126 -12.36 13.59 -23.24
N ASP A 127 -13.48 13.54 -23.98
CA ASP A 127 -13.89 12.39 -24.79
C ASP A 127 -12.78 12.02 -25.78
N GLY A 128 -12.54 10.72 -26.00
CA GLY A 128 -11.52 10.30 -26.97
C GLY A 128 -11.31 8.80 -27.03
N ASP A 129 -12.34 8.09 -27.46
CA ASP A 129 -12.29 6.73 -28.00
C ASP A 129 -11.10 6.53 -28.97
N GLY A 130 -10.41 5.41 -28.83
CA GLY A 130 -9.24 5.06 -29.64
C GLY A 130 -8.87 3.59 -29.57
N ARG A 131 -9.88 2.72 -29.55
CA ARG A 131 -9.72 1.28 -29.76
C ARG A 131 -9.16 1.01 -31.15
N SER A 132 -7.94 0.52 -31.23
CA SER A 132 -7.38 -0.13 -32.43
C SER A 132 -6.34 -1.15 -32.01
N PHE A 133 -6.81 -2.34 -31.66
CA PHE A 133 -5.99 -3.56 -31.66
C PHE A 133 -6.84 -4.68 -32.26
N LEU A 134 -6.69 -4.86 -33.57
CA LEU A 134 -6.98 -6.10 -34.27
C LEU A 134 -5.71 -6.94 -34.20
N PRO A 135 -5.71 -8.13 -33.59
CA PRO A 135 -4.80 -9.19 -33.98
C PRO A 135 -5.51 -10.09 -34.99
N ASP A 136 -4.92 -10.17 -36.18
CA ASP A 136 -5.26 -11.14 -37.23
C ASP A 136 -5.32 -12.56 -36.67
N ALA A 137 -6.39 -13.24 -37.05
CA ALA A 137 -6.59 -14.64 -36.79
C ALA A 137 -5.89 -15.50 -37.85
N GLU A 138 -5.52 -16.70 -37.41
CA GLU A 138 -5.34 -17.92 -38.20
C GLU A 138 -3.98 -18.16 -38.88
N HIS A 139 -3.23 -19.12 -38.33
CA HIS A 139 -2.83 -20.24 -39.18
C HIS A 139 -2.81 -21.55 -38.40
N ASP A 140 -3.76 -22.38 -38.79
CA ASP A 140 -3.88 -23.82 -38.56
C ASP A 140 -2.59 -24.54 -39.01
N SER A 141 -2.12 -25.51 -38.22
CA SER A 141 -1.37 -26.67 -38.71
C SER A 141 -1.34 -27.77 -37.66
N ASP A 142 -2.28 -28.68 -37.88
CA ASP A 142 -2.35 -30.08 -37.49
C ASP A 142 -1.00 -30.84 -37.57
N GLY A 143 -0.90 -31.90 -36.77
CA GLY A 143 -0.02 -33.05 -37.07
C GLY A 143 1.00 -33.45 -36.00
N GLY A 144 0.81 -34.63 -35.40
CA GLY A 144 1.96 -35.44 -34.97
C GLY A 144 1.77 -36.30 -33.72
N ALA A 145 1.20 -37.49 -33.92
CA ALA A 145 1.05 -38.55 -32.94
C ALA A 145 2.37 -39.07 -32.32
N GLY A 146 2.28 -39.57 -31.08
CA GLY A 146 3.24 -40.53 -30.54
C GLY A 146 2.94 -40.96 -29.10
N PRO A 147 2.26 -42.11 -28.85
CA PRO A 147 2.23 -42.71 -27.53
C PRO A 147 3.50 -43.52 -27.29
N GLY A 148 4.40 -42.98 -26.48
CA GLY A 148 5.56 -43.72 -25.94
C GLY A 148 5.11 -44.69 -24.84
N THR A 149 5.29 -45.97 -25.13
CA THR A 149 4.97 -47.15 -24.31
C THR A 149 5.78 -47.26 -23.01
N THR A 150 5.07 -47.58 -21.92
CA THR A 150 5.40 -48.52 -20.83
C THR A 150 6.81 -49.11 -20.75
N THR A 151 7.44 -48.98 -19.57
CA THR A 151 8.20 -50.04 -18.88
C THR A 151 8.41 -49.66 -17.41
N PRO A 152 7.92 -50.46 -16.43
CA PRO A 152 8.51 -50.52 -15.10
C PRO A 152 9.26 -51.86 -14.93
N GLY A 153 10.50 -51.80 -14.43
CA GLY A 153 11.30 -52.95 -14.05
C GLY A 153 11.55 -52.97 -12.54
N PRO A 154 11.76 -54.15 -11.94
CA PRO A 154 11.64 -54.44 -10.51
C PRO A 154 12.75 -53.87 -9.61
#